data_AF-A0A1B8HMH3-F1
#
_entry.id   AF-A0A1B8HMH3-F1
#
_cell.length_a   1.000
_cell.length_b   1.000
_cell.length_c   1.000
_cell.angle_alpha   90.00
_cell.angle_beta   90.00
_cell.angle_gamma   90.00
#
_symmetry.space_group_name_H-M   'P 1'
#
loop_
_entity.id
_entity.type
_entity.pdbx_description
1 polymer ?
#
loop_
_entity_poly.entity_id
_entity_poly.type
_entity_poly.pdbx_seq_one_letter_code
_entity_poly.pdbx_strand_id
1 'polypeptide(L)'
;MKTWLEKNKNHELANEAEFLISQVENLDAPPLIEAESNNASLSATINEALLKNEPKKVLHSIIENAFNLSISNLTACEINILEQCKEKALGHIDYKNNTKAQQLFDAVLFWLTRFVANRLELSRAHDPSSYYLFEQKDGSLPHESELQLDFYRWLTTNAIGVDLEPPNVGGGRADIRLNSGPESLIIEVKREDSNCSFDSLYQNYSAQTTDYQNTGIRLGVLLVLDLTISNREGTPHMSTLFEIREVNRSGESIPRLILIVKVPGRRKLPSELTKLAKKIKNH
;
A
#
# COMPACT_ATOMS: atom_id res chain seq x y z
N MET A 1 1.21 40.31 -23.63
CA MET A 1 2.11 40.86 -24.68
C MET A 1 1.35 41.11 -25.99
N LYS A 2 0.69 40.11 -26.59
CA LYS A 2 -0.15 40.27 -27.80
C LYS A 2 -1.18 41.41 -27.72
N THR A 3 -2.00 41.43 -26.65
CA THR A 3 -3.01 42.47 -26.40
C THR A 3 -2.42 43.87 -26.16
N TRP A 4 -1.14 43.96 -25.78
CA TRP A 4 -0.44 45.24 -25.62
C TRP A 4 0.05 45.77 -26.98
N LEU A 5 0.55 44.87 -27.84
CA LEU A 5 1.01 45.16 -29.21
C LEU A 5 -0.13 45.65 -30.12
N GLU A 6 -1.32 45.06 -30.00
CA GLU A 6 -2.52 45.49 -30.73
C GLU A 6 -2.87 46.97 -30.50
N LYS A 7 -2.56 47.48 -29.31
CA LYS A 7 -2.86 48.86 -28.90
C LYS A 7 -1.69 49.83 -29.09
N ASN A 8 -0.48 49.35 -29.38
CA ASN A 8 0.75 50.15 -29.40
C ASN A 8 1.64 49.86 -30.63
N LYS A 9 1.03 49.71 -31.81
CA LYS A 9 1.71 49.31 -33.06
C LYS A 9 2.82 50.25 -33.53
N ASN A 10 2.77 51.53 -33.16
CA ASN A 10 3.74 52.54 -33.57
C ASN A 10 4.78 52.85 -32.46
N HIS A 11 4.83 52.03 -31.41
CA HIS A 11 5.79 52.21 -30.32
C HIS A 11 7.18 51.70 -30.74
N GLU A 12 8.26 52.35 -30.28
CA GLU A 12 9.64 52.04 -30.68
C GLU A 12 10.05 50.59 -30.40
N LEU A 13 9.42 49.98 -29.39
CA LEU A 13 9.64 48.58 -28.97
C LEU A 13 8.66 47.57 -29.60
N ALA A 14 7.79 48.00 -30.52
CA ALA A 14 6.77 47.12 -31.12
C ALA A 14 7.40 45.96 -31.90
N ASN A 15 8.45 46.24 -32.69
CA ASN A 15 9.18 45.22 -33.46
C ASN A 15 9.87 44.19 -32.55
N GLU A 16 10.41 44.64 -31.42
CA GLU A 16 11.10 43.77 -30.46
C GLU A 16 10.10 42.88 -29.71
N ALA A 17 8.92 43.43 -29.37
CA ALA A 17 7.83 42.67 -28.80
C ALA A 17 7.23 41.64 -29.79
N GLU A 18 7.14 41.95 -31.08
CA GLU A 18 6.70 41.01 -32.13
C GLU A 18 7.70 39.87 -32.31
N PHE A 19 8.98 40.18 -32.31
CA PHE A 19 10.06 39.20 -32.37
C PHE A 19 10.08 38.26 -31.16
N LEU A 20 9.83 38.77 -29.95
CA LEU A 20 9.74 37.93 -28.75
C LEU A 20 8.48 37.04 -28.77
N ILE A 21 7.35 37.51 -29.31
CA ILE A 21 6.15 36.69 -29.47
C ILE A 21 6.41 35.55 -30.46
N SER A 22 7.04 35.84 -31.61
CA SER A 22 7.33 34.81 -32.60
C SER A 22 8.38 33.79 -32.13
N GLN A 23 9.30 34.19 -31.25
CA GLN A 23 10.20 33.24 -30.60
C GLN A 23 9.47 32.36 -29.58
N VAL A 24 8.52 32.89 -28.81
CA VAL A 24 7.70 32.09 -27.88
C VAL A 24 6.76 31.13 -28.61
N GLU A 25 6.26 31.52 -29.78
CA GLU A 25 5.38 30.67 -30.61
C GLU A 25 6.14 29.58 -31.38
N ASN A 26 7.42 29.79 -31.69
CA ASN A 26 8.28 28.81 -32.37
C ASN A 26 9.16 27.99 -31.40
N LEU A 27 9.11 28.29 -30.10
CA LEU A 27 9.62 27.39 -29.09
C LEU A 27 8.61 26.25 -28.95
N ASP A 28 8.90 25.12 -29.59
CA ASP A 28 8.32 23.83 -29.22
C ASP A 28 8.61 23.62 -27.74
N ALA A 29 7.65 24.00 -26.90
CA ALA A 29 7.67 23.65 -25.51
C ALA A 29 7.71 22.12 -25.46
N PRO A 30 8.70 21.49 -24.79
CA PRO A 30 8.51 20.13 -24.33
C PRO A 30 7.17 20.13 -23.57
N PRO A 31 6.30 19.12 -23.75
CA PRO A 31 5.06 19.10 -23.01
C PRO A 31 5.40 19.30 -21.54
N LEU A 32 4.76 20.29 -20.92
CA LEU A 32 4.73 20.34 -19.46
C LEU A 32 4.33 18.93 -19.02
N ILE A 33 5.18 18.30 -18.21
CA ILE A 33 4.78 17.13 -17.45
C ILE A 33 3.74 17.65 -16.45
N GLU A 34 2.51 17.82 -16.93
CA GLU A 34 1.34 17.84 -16.07
C GLU A 34 1.27 16.44 -15.47
N ALA A 35 1.20 16.42 -14.15
CA ALA A 35 1.05 15.24 -13.31
C ALA A 35 -0.35 14.60 -13.47
N GLU A 36 -0.80 14.40 -14.71
CA GLU A 36 -2.09 13.78 -15.07
C GLU A 36 -1.93 12.49 -15.90
N SER A 37 -0.71 12.16 -16.35
CA SER A 37 -0.50 11.05 -17.30
C SER A 37 -0.66 9.64 -16.72
N ASN A 38 -0.63 9.47 -15.39
CA ASN A 38 -0.85 8.15 -14.78
C ASN A 38 -2.33 7.83 -14.57
N ASN A 39 -3.19 8.84 -14.38
CA ASN A 39 -4.65 8.63 -14.37
C ASN A 39 -5.20 8.44 -15.78
N ALA A 40 -4.60 9.11 -16.78
CA ALA A 40 -5.01 8.96 -18.17
C ALA A 40 -4.89 7.50 -18.68
N SER A 41 -3.92 6.72 -18.21
CA SER A 41 -3.73 5.33 -18.64
C SER A 41 -4.78 4.37 -18.07
N LEU A 42 -5.11 4.50 -16.76
CA LEU A 42 -6.18 3.74 -16.14
C LEU A 42 -7.54 4.17 -16.70
N SER A 43 -7.77 5.48 -16.78
CA SER A 43 -8.99 6.05 -17.37
C SER A 43 -9.14 5.68 -18.84
N ALA A 44 -8.08 5.65 -19.65
CA ALA A 44 -8.15 5.23 -21.06
C ALA A 44 -8.42 3.72 -21.21
N THR A 45 -7.78 2.87 -20.41
CA THR A 45 -7.98 1.41 -20.44
C THR A 45 -9.40 1.04 -20.00
N ILE A 46 -9.92 1.76 -19.00
CA ILE A 46 -11.30 1.63 -18.52
C ILE A 46 -12.29 2.22 -19.54
N ASN A 47 -11.98 3.37 -20.15
CA ASN A 47 -12.83 4.02 -21.16
C ASN A 47 -12.99 3.15 -22.41
N GLU A 48 -11.93 2.57 -22.99
CA GLU A 48 -12.04 1.72 -24.18
C GLU A 48 -12.91 0.47 -23.95
N ALA A 49 -12.85 -0.14 -22.77
CA ALA A 49 -13.66 -1.31 -22.42
C ALA A 49 -15.14 -0.97 -22.13
N LEU A 50 -15.44 0.28 -21.77
CA LEU A 50 -16.75 0.67 -21.25
C LEU A 50 -17.61 1.54 -22.18
N LEU A 51 -17.03 2.23 -23.17
CA LEU A 51 -17.70 3.29 -23.94
C LEU A 51 -18.83 2.88 -24.91
N LYS A 52 -19.28 1.62 -24.95
CA LYS A 52 -20.37 1.18 -25.86
C LYS A 52 -21.77 1.09 -25.25
N ASN A 53 -21.96 1.33 -23.95
CA ASN A 53 -23.28 1.20 -23.30
C ASN A 53 -23.48 2.24 -22.17
N GLU A 54 -24.52 3.06 -22.24
CA GLU A 54 -24.90 4.07 -21.22
C GLU A 54 -24.91 3.57 -19.76
N PRO A 55 -25.38 2.34 -19.43
CA PRO A 55 -25.26 1.78 -18.09
C PRO A 55 -23.83 1.71 -17.54
N LYS A 56 -22.83 1.62 -18.42
CA LYS A 56 -21.41 1.56 -18.04
C LYS A 56 -20.85 2.93 -17.63
N LYS A 57 -21.41 4.04 -18.12
CA LYS A 57 -21.01 5.40 -17.72
C LYS A 57 -21.44 5.72 -16.29
N VAL A 58 -22.66 5.34 -15.92
CA VAL A 58 -23.16 5.51 -14.54
C VAL A 58 -22.33 4.68 -13.57
N LEU A 59 -22.08 3.41 -13.89
CA LEU A 59 -21.24 2.54 -13.07
C LEU A 59 -19.81 3.10 -12.93
N HIS A 60 -19.23 3.59 -14.02
CA HIS A 60 -17.92 4.25 -13.98
C HIS A 60 -17.89 5.41 -12.99
N SER A 61 -18.85 6.33 -13.09
CA SER A 61 -18.91 7.50 -12.21
C SER A 61 -19.08 7.11 -10.74
N ILE A 62 -19.88 6.08 -10.45
CA ILE A 62 -20.05 5.58 -9.06
C ILE A 62 -18.71 5.06 -8.52
N ILE A 63 -18.02 4.22 -9.30
CA ILE A 63 -16.73 3.66 -8.92
C ILE A 63 -15.69 4.77 -8.74
N GLU A 64 -15.59 5.66 -9.71
CA GLU A 64 -14.67 6.80 -9.71
C GLU A 64 -14.89 7.69 -8.47
N ASN A 65 -16.13 8.04 -8.15
CA ASN A 65 -16.44 8.84 -6.96
C ASN A 65 -16.06 8.12 -5.65
N ALA A 66 -16.30 6.81 -5.56
CA ALA A 66 -15.91 6.02 -4.39
C ALA A 66 -14.38 5.99 -4.21
N PHE A 67 -13.63 5.81 -5.30
CA PHE A 67 -12.16 5.83 -5.27
C PHE A 67 -11.60 7.23 -5.01
N ASN A 68 -12.18 8.27 -5.60
CA ASN A 68 -11.79 9.66 -5.35
C ASN A 68 -11.95 10.03 -3.88
N LEU A 69 -13.05 9.61 -3.25
CA LEU A 69 -13.25 9.77 -1.81
C LEU A 69 -12.21 9.00 -1.00
N SER A 70 -11.84 7.79 -1.44
CA SER A 70 -10.79 7.01 -0.79
C SER A 70 -9.42 7.70 -0.88
N ILE A 71 -9.07 8.21 -2.07
CA ILE A 71 -7.82 8.92 -2.36
C ILE A 71 -7.75 10.24 -1.58
N SER A 72 -8.83 11.02 -1.53
CA SER A 72 -8.86 12.30 -0.81
C SER A 72 -8.67 12.16 0.70
N ASN A 73 -8.90 10.96 1.24
CA ASN A 73 -8.75 10.64 2.66
C ASN A 73 -7.42 9.94 2.98
N LEU A 74 -6.48 9.88 2.02
CA LEU A 74 -5.12 9.44 2.28
C LEU A 74 -4.33 10.54 2.99
N THR A 75 -3.64 10.16 4.06
CA THR A 75 -2.65 11.01 4.70
C THR A 75 -1.36 11.05 3.89
N ALA A 76 -0.55 12.09 4.08
CA ALA A 76 0.78 12.17 3.46
C ALA A 76 1.68 10.97 3.84
N CYS A 77 1.51 10.41 5.05
CA CYS A 77 2.23 9.22 5.45
C CYS A 77 1.83 7.99 4.63
N GLU A 78 0.54 7.81 4.35
CA GLU A 78 0.06 6.70 3.51
C GLU A 78 0.57 6.84 2.08
N ILE A 79 0.49 8.04 1.50
CA ILE A 79 1.00 8.31 0.14
C ILE A 79 2.50 7.97 0.06
N ASN A 80 3.30 8.45 1.02
CA ASN A 80 4.74 8.17 1.04
C ASN A 80 5.05 6.66 1.14
N ILE A 81 4.27 5.90 1.92
CA ILE A 81 4.45 4.44 2.01
C ILE A 81 4.15 3.77 0.66
N LEU A 82 3.04 4.15 0.01
CA LEU A 82 2.65 3.61 -1.29
C LEU A 82 3.71 3.90 -2.34
N GLU A 83 4.19 5.14 -2.42
CA GLU A 83 5.22 5.55 -3.39
C GLU A 83 6.55 4.83 -3.16
N GLN A 84 7.06 4.80 -1.93
CA GLN A 84 8.33 4.15 -1.61
C GLN A 84 8.29 2.63 -1.88
N CYS A 85 7.18 1.97 -1.53
CA CYS A 85 7.01 0.55 -1.78
C CYS A 85 6.88 0.27 -3.28
N LYS A 86 6.12 1.08 -4.01
CA LYS A 86 5.98 0.95 -5.46
C LYS A 86 7.30 1.17 -6.18
N GLU A 87 8.08 2.17 -5.78
CA GLU A 87 9.40 2.46 -6.37
C GLU A 87 10.34 1.25 -6.27
N LYS A 88 10.39 0.60 -5.10
CA LYS A 88 11.16 -0.65 -4.93
C LYS A 88 10.64 -1.79 -5.80
N ALA A 89 9.32 -1.90 -5.98
CA ALA A 89 8.73 -2.95 -6.82
C ALA A 89 8.99 -2.75 -8.32
N LEU A 90 9.16 -1.51 -8.80
CA LEU A 90 9.39 -1.20 -10.23
C LEU A 90 10.64 -1.89 -10.81
N GLY A 91 11.63 -2.20 -9.98
CA GLY A 91 12.84 -2.91 -10.38
C GLY A 91 12.63 -4.40 -10.66
N HIS A 92 11.56 -5.00 -10.13
CA HIS A 92 11.35 -6.45 -10.20
C HIS A 92 10.67 -6.87 -11.51
N ILE A 93 11.22 -7.89 -12.17
CA ILE A 93 10.80 -8.30 -13.52
C ILE A 93 9.32 -8.70 -13.60
N ASP A 94 8.81 -9.42 -12.57
CA ASP A 94 7.41 -9.84 -12.53
C ASP A 94 6.48 -8.65 -12.31
N TYR A 95 6.90 -7.62 -11.58
CA TYR A 95 6.09 -6.42 -11.43
C TYR A 95 6.06 -5.61 -12.74
N LYS A 96 7.24 -5.45 -13.37
CA LYS A 96 7.41 -4.63 -14.57
C LYS A 96 6.73 -5.22 -15.82
N ASN A 97 6.82 -6.53 -16.01
CA ASN A 97 6.42 -7.18 -17.26
C ASN A 97 5.09 -7.93 -17.18
N ASN A 98 4.48 -8.05 -16.00
CA ASN A 98 3.21 -8.74 -15.82
C ASN A 98 2.17 -7.80 -15.21
N THR A 99 1.27 -7.28 -16.05
CA THR A 99 0.21 -6.35 -15.63
C THR A 99 -0.72 -6.95 -14.57
N LYS A 100 -0.91 -8.28 -14.55
CA LYS A 100 -1.74 -8.94 -13.52
C LYS A 100 -1.04 -9.00 -12.17
N ALA A 101 0.26 -9.26 -12.18
CA ALA A 101 1.11 -9.18 -10.99
C ALA A 101 1.17 -7.75 -10.44
N GLN A 102 1.35 -6.77 -11.33
CA GLN A 102 1.31 -5.34 -10.98
C GLN A 102 -0.02 -4.95 -10.32
N GLN A 103 -1.14 -5.32 -10.93
CA GLN A 103 -2.49 -5.06 -10.41
C GLN A 103 -2.68 -5.68 -9.02
N LEU A 104 -2.26 -6.93 -8.82
CA LEU A 104 -2.34 -7.60 -7.51
C LEU A 104 -1.50 -6.89 -6.46
N PHE A 105 -0.23 -6.62 -6.79
CA PHE A 105 0.69 -6.03 -5.83
C PHE A 105 0.25 -4.62 -5.42
N ASP A 106 -0.11 -3.77 -6.39
CA ASP A 106 -0.58 -2.41 -6.12
C ASP A 106 -1.85 -2.39 -5.27
N ALA A 107 -2.81 -3.28 -5.57
CA ALA A 107 -4.05 -3.36 -4.80
C ALA A 107 -3.81 -3.86 -3.37
N VAL A 108 -2.98 -4.89 -3.19
CA VAL A 108 -2.62 -5.41 -1.87
C VAL A 108 -1.85 -4.38 -1.05
N LEU A 109 -0.89 -3.68 -1.66
CA LEU A 109 -0.13 -2.61 -1.01
C LEU A 109 -1.08 -1.48 -0.54
N PHE A 110 -2.04 -1.09 -1.38
CA PHE A 110 -3.06 -0.10 -1.02
C PHE A 110 -3.92 -0.57 0.16
N TRP A 111 -4.48 -1.78 0.08
CA TRP A 111 -5.36 -2.29 1.13
C TRP A 111 -4.64 -2.56 2.45
N LEU A 112 -3.37 -3.00 2.41
CA LEU A 112 -2.53 -3.13 3.61
C LEU A 112 -2.25 -1.77 4.25
N THR A 113 -1.92 -0.76 3.45
CA THR A 113 -1.67 0.60 3.94
C THR A 113 -2.91 1.14 4.67
N ARG A 114 -4.08 1.01 4.05
CA ARG A 114 -5.36 1.42 4.66
C ARG A 114 -5.73 0.59 5.88
N PHE A 115 -5.46 -0.72 5.85
CA PHE A 115 -5.70 -1.62 6.97
C PHE A 115 -4.87 -1.19 8.19
N VAL A 116 -3.55 -1.01 8.01
CA VAL A 116 -2.66 -0.60 9.11
C VAL A 116 -3.07 0.77 9.64
N ALA A 117 -3.32 1.76 8.76
CA ALA A 117 -3.78 3.07 9.19
C ALA A 117 -5.06 2.97 10.04
N ASN A 118 -6.05 2.20 9.58
CA ASN A 118 -7.28 1.99 10.32
C ASN A 118 -7.03 1.29 11.67
N ARG A 119 -6.20 0.24 11.72
CA ARG A 119 -5.90 -0.47 12.97
C ARG A 119 -5.11 0.37 13.97
N LEU A 120 -4.30 1.32 13.52
CA LEU A 120 -3.63 2.28 14.38
C LEU A 120 -4.61 3.29 15.01
N GLU A 121 -5.70 3.65 14.32
CA GLU A 121 -6.71 4.59 14.82
C GLU A 121 -7.81 3.93 15.68
N LEU A 122 -8.16 2.67 15.40
CA LEU A 122 -9.21 1.97 16.14
C LEU A 122 -8.87 1.85 17.63
N SER A 123 -9.88 2.05 18.46
CA SER A 123 -9.82 1.80 19.90
C SER A 123 -10.69 0.62 20.30
N ARG A 124 -10.26 -0.09 21.35
CA ARG A 124 -10.92 -1.28 21.91
C ARG A 124 -12.43 -1.10 22.16
N ALA A 125 -12.89 0.11 22.44
CA ALA A 125 -14.29 0.41 22.75
C ALA A 125 -15.21 0.42 21.52
N HIS A 126 -14.66 0.67 20.32
CA HIS A 126 -15.46 0.85 19.10
C HIS A 126 -15.58 -0.41 18.25
N ASP A 127 -14.63 -1.34 18.36
CA ASP A 127 -14.65 -2.58 17.59
C ASP A 127 -14.07 -3.76 18.39
N PRO A 128 -14.90 -4.70 18.87
CA PRO A 128 -14.44 -5.91 19.54
C PRO A 128 -13.49 -6.78 18.70
N SER A 129 -13.56 -6.70 17.36
CA SER A 129 -12.66 -7.46 16.49
C SER A 129 -11.22 -6.95 16.52
N SER A 130 -11.00 -5.72 17.00
CA SER A 130 -9.65 -5.15 17.21
C SER A 130 -9.02 -5.52 18.55
N TYR A 131 -9.70 -6.30 19.40
CA TYR A 131 -9.30 -6.56 20.78
C TYR A 131 -7.93 -7.24 20.90
N TYR A 132 -7.54 -8.04 19.92
CA TYR A 132 -6.24 -8.72 19.84
C TYR A 132 -5.06 -7.75 19.73
N LEU A 133 -5.28 -6.51 19.26
CA LEU A 133 -4.24 -5.49 19.12
C LEU A 133 -3.82 -4.86 20.46
N PHE A 134 -4.56 -5.11 21.54
CA PHE A 134 -4.35 -4.49 22.84
C PHE A 134 -3.83 -5.47 23.88
N GLU A 135 -3.16 -4.97 24.92
CA GLU A 135 -2.67 -5.82 26.00
C GLU A 135 -3.84 -6.51 26.74
N GLN A 136 -3.71 -7.82 26.92
CA GLN A 136 -4.71 -8.64 27.59
C GLN A 136 -4.53 -8.58 29.10
N LYS A 137 -5.64 -8.54 29.84
CA LYS A 137 -5.61 -8.41 31.31
C LYS A 137 -4.95 -9.61 32.00
N ASP A 138 -5.06 -10.78 31.39
CA ASP A 138 -4.44 -12.03 31.85
C ASP A 138 -3.01 -12.21 31.35
N GLY A 139 -2.48 -11.26 30.57
CA GLY A 139 -1.15 -11.33 29.97
C GLY A 139 -1.04 -12.30 28.79
N SER A 140 -2.15 -12.89 28.34
CA SER A 140 -2.15 -13.77 27.16
C SER A 140 -1.74 -13.00 25.90
N LEU A 141 -1.04 -13.71 25.01
CA LEU A 141 -0.64 -13.19 23.70
C LEU A 141 -1.57 -13.73 22.62
N PRO A 142 -2.12 -12.86 21.74
CA PRO A 142 -2.97 -13.30 20.66
C PRO A 142 -2.22 -14.24 19.71
N HIS A 143 -2.98 -15.13 19.07
CA HIS A 143 -2.46 -15.98 18.01
C HIS A 143 -2.47 -15.22 16.67
N GLU A 144 -1.61 -15.62 15.72
CA GLU A 144 -1.53 -14.97 14.41
C GLU A 144 -2.83 -15.07 13.60
N SER A 145 -3.63 -16.11 13.87
CA SER A 145 -4.95 -16.33 13.28
C SER A 145 -5.94 -15.18 13.53
N GLU A 146 -5.76 -14.41 14.63
CA GLU A 146 -6.58 -13.22 14.89
C GLU A 146 -6.31 -12.14 13.83
N LEU A 147 -5.04 -11.87 13.55
CA LEU A 147 -4.63 -10.92 12.50
C LEU A 147 -5.01 -11.43 11.10
N GLN A 148 -4.82 -12.72 10.84
CA GLN A 148 -5.18 -13.34 9.57
C GLN A 148 -6.68 -13.18 9.29
N LEU A 149 -7.55 -13.53 10.25
CA LEU A 149 -9.00 -13.45 10.08
C LEU A 149 -9.47 -12.01 9.95
N ASP A 150 -8.89 -11.09 10.73
CA ASP A 150 -9.19 -9.67 10.67
C ASP A 150 -8.83 -9.08 9.30
N PHE A 151 -7.63 -9.37 8.80
CA PHE A 151 -7.20 -8.88 7.50
C PHE A 151 -7.97 -9.55 6.35
N TYR A 152 -8.34 -10.83 6.45
CA TYR A 152 -9.21 -11.49 5.49
C TYR A 152 -10.59 -10.82 5.41
N ARG A 153 -11.22 -10.50 6.55
CA ARG A 153 -12.49 -9.76 6.59
C ARG A 153 -12.35 -8.37 5.96
N TRP A 154 -11.24 -7.69 6.21
CA TRP A 154 -10.92 -6.43 5.56
C TRP A 154 -10.85 -6.58 4.03
N LEU A 155 -10.11 -7.57 3.54
CA LEU A 155 -9.94 -7.81 2.11
C LEU A 155 -11.24 -8.21 1.41
N THR A 156 -12.03 -9.13 1.96
CA THR A 156 -13.32 -9.55 1.37
C THR A 156 -14.34 -8.41 1.27
N THR A 157 -14.18 -7.34 2.06
CA THR A 157 -15.00 -6.13 1.95
C THR A 157 -14.53 -5.21 0.80
N ASN A 158 -13.26 -5.30 0.40
CA ASN A 158 -12.62 -4.41 -0.56
C ASN A 158 -12.31 -5.08 -1.92
N ALA A 159 -12.33 -6.41 -1.99
CA ALA A 159 -11.87 -7.19 -3.12
C ALA A 159 -12.69 -8.48 -3.31
N ILE A 160 -12.83 -8.90 -4.56
CA ILE A 160 -13.42 -10.20 -4.95
C ILE A 160 -12.27 -11.16 -5.29
N GLY A 161 -12.39 -12.45 -4.95
CA GLY A 161 -11.40 -13.48 -5.29
C GLY A 161 -10.28 -13.65 -4.25
N VAL A 162 -10.61 -13.45 -2.98
CA VAL A 162 -9.72 -13.67 -1.83
C VAL A 162 -10.05 -15.02 -1.21
N ASP A 163 -9.05 -15.89 -1.08
CA ASP A 163 -9.17 -17.20 -0.45
C ASP A 163 -8.49 -17.18 0.93
N LEU A 164 -9.18 -17.68 1.96
CA LEU A 164 -8.60 -17.94 3.28
C LEU A 164 -8.15 -19.40 3.35
N GLU A 165 -6.91 -19.64 3.77
CA GLU A 165 -6.33 -20.98 3.92
C GLU A 165 -6.49 -21.93 2.70
N PRO A 166 -6.19 -21.50 1.47
CA PRO A 166 -6.33 -22.36 0.30
C PRO A 166 -5.40 -23.59 0.40
N PRO A 167 -5.93 -24.81 0.20
CA PRO A 167 -5.11 -26.02 0.15
C PRO A 167 -4.26 -26.07 -1.13
N ASN A 168 -3.15 -26.82 -1.09
CA ASN A 168 -2.27 -27.14 -2.23
C ASN A 168 -1.56 -25.93 -2.88
N VAL A 169 -1.22 -24.90 -2.11
CA VAL A 169 -0.36 -23.79 -2.58
C VAL A 169 1.08 -24.12 -2.17
N GLY A 170 2.00 -24.26 -3.12
CA GLY A 170 3.41 -24.58 -2.84
C GLY A 170 3.65 -25.92 -2.12
N GLY A 171 2.66 -26.82 -2.08
CA GLY A 171 2.71 -28.06 -1.29
C GLY A 171 2.20 -27.93 0.16
N GLY A 172 1.67 -26.76 0.55
CA GLY A 172 1.12 -26.48 1.89
C GLY A 172 -0.20 -25.69 1.85
N ARG A 173 -0.51 -25.01 2.97
CA ARG A 173 -1.64 -24.09 3.14
C ARG A 173 -1.10 -22.68 3.29
N ALA A 174 -1.36 -21.81 2.32
CA ALA A 174 -1.06 -20.39 2.45
C ALA A 174 -2.08 -19.72 3.38
N ASP A 175 -1.73 -18.66 4.09
CA ASP A 175 -2.66 -18.01 5.01
C ASP A 175 -3.77 -17.26 4.27
N ILE A 176 -3.40 -16.42 3.30
CA ILE A 176 -4.34 -15.67 2.45
C ILE A 176 -3.80 -15.62 1.01
N ARG A 177 -4.69 -15.83 0.03
CA ARG A 177 -4.40 -15.71 -1.40
C ARG A 177 -5.33 -14.71 -2.07
N LEU A 178 -4.78 -13.88 -2.95
CA LEU A 178 -5.54 -13.02 -3.86
C LEU A 178 -5.23 -13.40 -5.31
N ASN A 179 -6.26 -13.47 -6.15
CA ASN A 179 -6.12 -13.87 -7.54
C ASN A 179 -6.44 -12.72 -8.51
N SER A 180 -5.70 -12.64 -9.62
CA SER A 180 -6.00 -11.77 -10.77
C SER A 180 -5.74 -12.53 -12.06
N GLY A 181 -6.80 -13.16 -12.58
CA GLY A 181 -6.67 -14.08 -13.71
C GLY A 181 -5.82 -15.29 -13.33
N PRO A 182 -4.74 -15.60 -14.07
CA PRO A 182 -3.86 -16.74 -13.77
C PRO A 182 -2.88 -16.47 -12.62
N GLU A 183 -2.70 -15.21 -12.23
CA GLU A 183 -1.74 -14.84 -11.20
C GLU A 183 -2.36 -14.89 -9.81
N SER A 184 -1.55 -15.29 -8.84
CA SER A 184 -1.89 -15.28 -7.43
C SER A 184 -0.81 -14.62 -6.60
N LEU A 185 -1.21 -13.75 -5.67
CA LEU A 185 -0.33 -13.17 -4.67
C LEU A 185 -0.65 -13.79 -3.31
N ILE A 186 0.39 -14.24 -2.62
CA ILE A 186 0.28 -14.90 -1.32
C ILE A 186 0.72 -13.96 -0.20
N ILE A 187 -0.06 -13.96 0.87
CA ILE A 187 0.19 -13.22 2.10
C ILE A 187 0.36 -14.25 3.21
N GLU A 188 1.59 -14.36 3.71
CA GLU A 188 1.92 -15.15 4.89
C GLU A 188 1.71 -14.28 6.12
N VAL A 189 1.02 -14.80 7.14
CA VAL A 189 0.73 -14.13 8.39
C VAL A 189 1.54 -14.77 9.51
N LYS A 190 2.17 -13.94 10.33
CA LYS A 190 2.94 -14.39 11.50
C LYS A 190 2.65 -13.54 12.72
N ARG A 191 2.96 -14.06 13.90
CA ARG A 191 3.18 -13.26 15.12
C ARG A 191 4.65 -13.32 15.53
N GLU A 192 5.13 -12.24 16.12
CA GLU A 192 6.50 -12.14 16.66
C GLU A 192 6.45 -11.47 18.03
N ASP A 193 6.98 -12.14 19.06
CA ASP A 193 6.95 -11.70 20.45
C ASP A 193 8.34 -11.52 21.08
N SER A 194 9.41 -11.80 20.33
CA SER A 194 10.80 -11.66 20.72
C SER A 194 11.51 -10.48 20.04
N ASN A 195 11.56 -10.44 18.70
CA ASN A 195 12.27 -9.41 17.93
C ASN A 195 11.61 -9.15 16.56
N CYS A 196 10.88 -8.05 16.46
CA CYS A 196 10.13 -7.65 15.26
C CYS A 196 10.89 -6.60 14.40
N SER A 197 12.22 -6.59 14.48
CA SER A 197 13.04 -5.87 13.51
C SER A 197 12.92 -6.51 12.13
N PHE A 198 12.96 -5.70 11.06
CA PHE A 198 12.84 -6.23 9.69
C PHE A 198 13.94 -7.23 9.33
N ASP A 199 15.15 -7.06 9.88
CA ASP A 199 16.22 -8.03 9.68
C ASP A 199 15.89 -9.38 10.35
N SER A 200 15.37 -9.39 11.57
CA SER A 200 14.92 -10.61 12.25
C SER A 200 13.79 -11.30 11.48
N LEU A 201 12.77 -10.54 11.07
CA LEU A 201 11.65 -11.07 10.30
C LEU A 201 12.10 -11.65 8.96
N TYR A 202 13.01 -10.96 8.27
CA TYR A 202 13.61 -11.44 7.03
C TYR A 202 14.34 -12.77 7.25
N GLN A 203 15.20 -12.87 8.27
CA GLN A 203 15.97 -14.09 8.54
C GLN A 203 15.07 -15.27 8.93
N ASN A 204 14.04 -15.02 9.73
CA ASN A 204 13.21 -16.07 10.30
C ASN A 204 12.11 -16.57 9.35
N TYR A 205 11.57 -15.70 8.49
CA TYR A 205 10.32 -15.99 7.76
C TYR A 205 10.41 -15.89 6.24
N SER A 206 11.46 -15.27 5.66
CA SER A 206 11.55 -15.08 4.20
C SER A 206 11.50 -16.38 3.40
N ALA A 207 12.12 -17.45 3.90
CA ALA A 207 12.10 -18.76 3.25
C ALA A 207 10.66 -19.30 3.12
N GLN A 208 9.88 -19.21 4.19
CA GLN A 208 8.48 -19.65 4.20
C GLN A 208 7.60 -18.76 3.31
N THR A 209 7.72 -17.43 3.45
CA THR A 209 6.95 -16.48 2.63
C THR A 209 7.20 -16.66 1.13
N THR A 210 8.45 -16.93 0.76
CA THR A 210 8.80 -17.10 -0.65
C THR A 210 8.44 -18.46 -1.21
N ASP A 211 8.22 -19.50 -0.40
CA ASP A 211 8.06 -20.86 -0.94
C ASP A 211 6.81 -21.05 -1.79
N TYR A 212 5.78 -20.22 -1.58
CA TYR A 212 4.59 -20.20 -2.43
C TYR A 212 4.80 -19.58 -3.81
N GLN A 213 5.95 -18.96 -4.06
CA GLN A 213 6.28 -18.28 -5.31
C GLN A 213 6.91 -19.22 -6.36
N ASN A 214 7.03 -20.52 -6.05
CA ASN A 214 7.72 -21.48 -6.91
C ASN A 214 7.02 -21.70 -8.27
N THR A 215 5.71 -21.44 -8.37
CA THR A 215 4.90 -21.67 -9.58
C THR A 215 4.14 -20.45 -10.08
N GLY A 216 4.37 -19.27 -9.49
CA GLY A 216 3.67 -18.03 -9.81
C GLY A 216 4.60 -16.82 -9.80
N ILE A 217 4.03 -15.64 -9.63
CA ILE A 217 4.82 -14.41 -9.48
C ILE A 217 5.72 -14.47 -8.25
N ARG A 218 6.94 -13.93 -8.37
CA ARG A 218 7.91 -13.85 -7.27
C ARG A 218 7.70 -12.61 -6.40
N LEU A 219 6.44 -12.24 -6.20
CA LEU A 219 6.00 -11.14 -5.34
C LEU A 219 5.17 -11.72 -4.21
N GLY A 220 5.44 -11.34 -2.97
CA GLY A 220 4.75 -11.89 -1.79
C GLY A 220 4.71 -10.90 -0.64
N VAL A 221 3.90 -11.20 0.37
CA VAL A 221 3.75 -10.36 1.55
C VAL A 221 3.97 -11.20 2.80
N LEU A 222 4.70 -10.63 3.75
CA LEU A 222 4.77 -11.11 5.12
C LEU A 222 4.06 -10.08 6.03
N LEU A 223 2.91 -10.44 6.57
CA LEU A 223 2.13 -9.62 7.50
C LEU A 223 2.35 -10.11 8.93
N VAL A 224 2.87 -9.25 9.80
CA VAL A 224 3.33 -9.64 11.14
C VAL A 224 2.57 -8.90 12.23
N LEU A 225 1.99 -9.65 13.18
CA LEU A 225 1.52 -9.12 14.45
C LEU A 225 2.71 -8.90 15.39
N ASP A 226 3.07 -7.65 15.64
CA ASP A 226 4.19 -7.28 16.50
C ASP A 226 3.74 -7.26 17.97
N LEU A 227 4.16 -8.28 18.73
CA LEU A 227 3.90 -8.44 20.16
C LEU A 227 5.16 -8.17 21.02
N THR A 228 6.22 -7.67 20.40
CA THR A 228 7.50 -7.39 21.07
C THR A 228 7.42 -6.12 21.92
N ILE A 229 6.59 -5.17 21.49
CA ILE A 229 6.46 -3.88 22.15
C ILE A 229 5.54 -4.03 23.36
N SER A 230 6.13 -4.10 24.57
CA SER A 230 5.37 -3.78 25.79
C SER A 230 5.18 -2.27 25.80
N ASN A 231 4.00 -1.82 25.36
CA ASN A 231 3.85 -0.48 24.85
C ASN A 231 3.81 0.61 25.95
N ARG A 232 4.98 0.91 26.54
CA ARG A 232 5.18 2.00 27.52
C ARG A 232 5.46 3.34 26.82
N GLU A 233 6.00 3.32 25.61
CA GLU A 233 6.44 4.50 24.85
C GLU A 233 5.39 4.98 23.83
N GLY A 234 4.39 4.16 23.50
CA GLY A 234 3.34 4.51 22.56
C GLY A 234 3.45 3.74 21.24
N THR A 235 2.35 3.72 20.48
CA THR A 235 2.30 2.98 19.21
C THR A 235 3.26 3.61 18.19
N PRO A 236 4.09 2.81 17.48
CA PRO A 236 5.01 3.35 16.48
C PRO A 236 4.32 4.13 15.36
N HIS A 237 5.06 5.05 14.75
CA HIS A 237 4.58 5.77 13.56
C HIS A 237 4.48 4.83 12.36
N MET A 238 3.43 4.97 11.56
CA MET A 238 3.11 4.02 10.48
C MET A 238 4.22 3.90 9.42
N SER A 239 4.96 4.98 9.15
CA SER A 239 6.09 4.96 8.21
C SER A 239 7.22 3.99 8.59
N THR A 240 7.23 3.47 9.81
CA THR A 240 8.24 2.51 10.31
C THR A 240 7.77 1.05 10.27
N LEU A 241 6.58 0.81 9.72
CA LEU A 241 5.90 -0.50 9.74
C LEU A 241 5.94 -1.24 8.40
N PHE A 242 6.45 -0.62 7.34
CA PHE A 242 6.52 -1.20 6.00
C PHE A 242 7.97 -1.27 5.51
N GLU A 243 8.36 -2.40 4.95
CA GLU A 243 9.63 -2.53 4.25
C GLU A 243 9.56 -3.57 3.13
N ILE A 244 10.12 -3.27 1.98
CA ILE A 244 10.34 -4.25 0.91
C ILE A 244 11.78 -4.76 0.94
N ARG A 245 11.93 -6.09 0.84
CA ARG A 245 13.20 -6.81 0.78
C ARG A 245 13.25 -7.72 -0.44
N GLU A 246 14.43 -7.81 -1.03
CA GLU A 246 14.74 -8.86 -2.01
C GLU A 246 15.26 -10.11 -1.29
N VAL A 247 14.84 -11.27 -1.76
CA VAL A 247 15.27 -12.58 -1.29
C VAL A 247 15.98 -13.30 -2.43
N ASN A 248 17.27 -13.54 -2.27
CA ASN A 248 18.08 -14.28 -3.24
C ASN A 248 18.18 -15.74 -2.80
N ARG A 249 17.53 -16.65 -3.54
CA ARG A 249 17.68 -18.10 -3.30
C ARG A 249 18.85 -18.65 -4.10
N SER A 250 19.62 -19.54 -3.50
CA SER A 250 20.74 -20.20 -4.18
C SER A 250 20.27 -20.92 -5.44
N GLY A 251 20.93 -20.63 -6.57
CA GLY A 251 20.60 -21.21 -7.87
C GLY A 251 19.54 -20.45 -8.67
N GLU A 252 18.95 -19.39 -8.12
CA GLU A 252 18.02 -18.51 -8.85
C GLU A 252 18.75 -17.25 -9.32
N SER A 253 18.56 -16.89 -10.60
CA SER A 253 19.17 -15.68 -11.19
C SER A 253 18.33 -14.42 -11.03
N ILE A 254 17.09 -14.58 -10.57
CA ILE A 254 16.15 -13.48 -10.38
C ILE A 254 15.71 -13.53 -8.91
N PRO A 255 15.90 -12.44 -8.16
CA PRO A 255 15.48 -12.39 -6.76
C PRO A 255 13.96 -12.51 -6.67
N ARG A 256 13.49 -12.83 -5.46
CA ARG A 256 12.07 -12.72 -5.10
C ARG A 256 11.87 -11.44 -4.30
N LEU A 257 10.68 -10.86 -4.35
CA LEU A 257 10.34 -9.65 -3.62
C LEU A 257 9.34 -9.96 -2.51
N ILE A 258 9.65 -9.52 -1.28
CA ILE A 258 8.72 -9.60 -0.15
C ILE A 258 8.43 -8.19 0.39
N LEU A 259 7.15 -7.87 0.53
CA LEU A 259 6.68 -6.73 1.31
C LEU A 259 6.43 -7.22 2.75
N ILE A 260 7.21 -6.71 3.69
CA ILE A 260 7.05 -6.98 5.11
C ILE A 260 6.24 -5.84 5.74
N VAL A 261 5.14 -6.18 6.40
CA VAL A 261 4.24 -5.22 7.05
C VAL A 261 4.04 -5.63 8.49
N LYS A 262 4.24 -4.69 9.43
CA LYS A 262 4.05 -4.91 10.86
C LYS A 262 2.76 -4.25 11.34
N VAL A 263 2.01 -4.97 12.17
CA VAL A 263 0.81 -4.49 12.85
C VAL A 263 1.10 -4.48 14.35
N PRO A 264 1.22 -3.31 14.99
CA PRO A 264 1.51 -3.23 16.41
C PRO A 264 0.39 -3.84 17.26
N GLY A 265 0.71 -4.92 17.97
CA GLY A 265 -0.11 -5.52 19.01
C GLY A 265 0.29 -5.01 20.40
N ARG A 266 -0.33 -5.60 21.44
CA ARG A 266 -0.11 -5.26 22.87
C ARG A 266 -0.16 -3.75 23.17
N ARG A 267 -0.95 -3.01 22.39
CA ARG A 267 -1.12 -1.58 22.57
C ARG A 267 -1.82 -1.29 23.90
N LYS A 268 -1.43 -0.18 24.52
CA LYS A 268 -2.12 0.40 25.66
C LYS A 268 -2.99 1.55 25.20
N LEU A 269 -4.09 1.77 25.91
CA LEU A 269 -4.89 2.96 25.67
C LEU A 269 -4.10 4.21 26.12
N PRO A 270 -4.27 5.37 25.46
CA PRO A 270 -3.61 6.62 25.89
C PRO A 270 -3.86 6.98 27.36
N SER A 271 -5.05 6.66 27.88
CA SER A 271 -5.40 6.86 29.29
C SER A 271 -4.62 5.95 30.25
N GLU A 272 -4.23 4.75 29.82
CA GLU A 272 -3.40 3.82 30.58
C GLU A 272 -1.93 4.24 30.58
N LEU A 273 -1.44 4.75 29.45
CA LEU A 273 -0.10 5.34 29.35
C LEU A 273 0.07 6.52 30.31
N THR A 274 -0.93 7.42 30.36
CA THR A 274 -0.94 8.57 31.28
C THR A 274 -0.88 8.12 32.74
N LYS A 275 -1.66 7.10 33.11
CA LYS A 275 -1.65 6.53 34.47
C LYS A 275 -0.29 5.92 34.82
N LEU A 276 0.33 5.21 33.87
CA LEU A 276 1.64 4.61 34.05
C LEU A 276 2.72 5.68 34.27
N ALA A 277 2.73 6.74 33.45
CA ALA A 277 3.68 7.85 33.58
C ALA A 277 3.56 8.57 34.93
N LYS A 278 2.33 8.79 35.42
CA LYS A 278 2.10 9.39 36.75
C LYS A 278 2.58 8.50 37.89
N LYS A 279 2.42 7.18 37.77
CA LYS A 279 2.88 6.22 38.79
C LYS A 279 4.42 6.18 38.89
N ILE A 280 5.12 6.32 37.75
CA ILE A 280 6.59 6.37 37.72
C ILE A 280 7.12 7.66 38.37
N LYS A 281 6.45 8.81 38.20
CA LYS A 281 6.87 10.09 38.81
C LYS A 281 6.75 10.15 40.34
N ASN A 282 5.97 9.25 40.94
CA ASN A 282 5.70 9.24 42.39
C ASN A 282 6.59 8.23 43.15
N HIS A 283 7.59 7.64 42.49
CA HIS A 283 8.60 6.76 43.04
C HIS A 283 9.99 7.32 42.72
#